data_AF-A0A7D5LCM8-F1
#
_entry.id   AF-A0A7D5LCM8-F1
#
_cell.length_a   1.000
_cell.length_b   1.000
_cell.length_c   1.000
_cell.angle_alpha   90.00
_cell.angle_beta   90.00
_cell.angle_gamma   90.00
#
_symmetry.space_group_name_H-M   'P 1'
#
loop_
_entity.id
_entity.type
_entity.pdbx_description
1 polymer ?
#
loop_
_entity_poly.entity_id
_entity_poly.type
_entity_poly.pdbx_seq_one_letter_code
_entity_poly.pdbx_strand_id
1 'polypeptide(L)'
;MERRASPGLLDALRIDLERLHATWMELLFPRQLDPGRVVGKWSPETDVQKVAYYLWGTLGLPLVAVTYPLLLFGFAARFYASRVNTAATRIGILGVVLVSVVAWGLLTVAAWASQFSLRGLVAVAVAGGVATVAAALAVVFSRVGGRVTSVVFAYPAGMTAFFLPPVVAALYSPALADVVFVNSYTLAVWLLDNVLSVGGIDQALRSRFELRGVAYVLMWFGIAVPLGWLVGLLVTLADVIRPTSS
;
A
#
# COMPACT_ATOMS: atom_id res chain seq x y z
N MET A 1 31.18 -20.07 -15.11
CA MET A 1 29.93 -19.47 -14.59
C MET A 1 29.55 -18.34 -15.51
N GLU A 2 28.65 -18.58 -16.46
CA GLU A 2 28.12 -17.52 -17.33
C GLU A 2 27.35 -16.51 -16.48
N ARG A 3 27.79 -15.25 -16.49
CA ARG A 3 26.96 -14.13 -16.07
C ARG A 3 25.79 -14.09 -17.05
N ARG A 4 24.62 -14.60 -16.67
CA ARG A 4 23.38 -14.29 -17.39
C ARG A 4 23.30 -12.76 -17.45
N ALA A 5 23.44 -12.20 -18.64
CA ALA A 5 23.21 -10.79 -18.86
C ALA A 5 21.85 -10.45 -18.25
N SER A 6 21.80 -9.43 -17.40
CA SER A 6 20.53 -8.95 -16.89
C SER A 6 19.64 -8.65 -18.12
N PRO A 7 18.41 -9.19 -18.19
CA PRO A 7 17.53 -8.98 -19.33
C PRO A 7 17.41 -7.47 -19.61
N GLY A 8 17.38 -7.09 -20.89
CA GLY A 8 17.09 -5.70 -21.24
C GLY A 8 15.72 -5.28 -20.68
N LEU A 9 15.48 -3.98 -20.55
CA LEU A 9 14.19 -3.47 -20.04
C LEU A 9 13.00 -4.07 -20.83
N LEU A 10 13.13 -4.15 -22.15
CA LEU A 10 12.11 -4.73 -23.04
C LEU A 10 11.92 -6.23 -22.81
N ASP A 11 12.99 -6.96 -22.53
CA ASP A 11 12.91 -8.40 -22.24
C ASP A 11 12.21 -8.63 -20.89
N ALA A 12 12.52 -7.80 -19.88
CA ALA A 12 11.86 -7.85 -18.58
C ALA A 12 10.35 -7.53 -18.71
N LEU A 13 10.01 -6.46 -19.45
CA LEU A 13 8.63 -6.10 -19.79
C LEU A 13 7.88 -7.27 -20.42
N ARG A 14 8.49 -7.88 -21.44
CA ARG A 14 7.91 -9.02 -22.16
C ARG A 14 7.67 -10.21 -21.23
N ILE A 15 8.66 -10.57 -20.42
CA ILE A 15 8.55 -11.68 -19.45
C ILE A 15 7.40 -11.43 -18.48
N ASP A 16 7.29 -10.21 -17.94
CA ASP A 16 6.27 -9.89 -16.95
C ASP A 16 4.85 -9.92 -17.58
N LEU A 17 4.70 -9.42 -18.81
CA LEU A 17 3.43 -9.48 -19.57
C LEU A 17 3.04 -10.90 -19.94
N GLU A 18 3.99 -11.72 -20.40
CA GLU A 18 3.76 -13.13 -20.71
C GLU A 18 3.31 -13.90 -19.47
N ARG A 19 3.92 -13.61 -18.30
CA ARG A 19 3.56 -14.26 -17.04
C ARG A 19 2.20 -13.82 -16.51
N LEU A 20 1.87 -12.52 -16.61
CA LEU A 20 0.53 -12.02 -16.28
C LEU A 20 -0.55 -12.67 -17.16
N HIS A 21 -0.32 -12.70 -18.47
CA HIS A 21 -1.25 -13.33 -19.39
C HIS A 21 -1.37 -14.84 -19.14
N ALA A 22 -0.27 -15.53 -18.89
CA ALA A 22 -0.28 -16.95 -18.52
C ALA A 22 -1.08 -17.20 -17.23
N THR A 23 -0.97 -16.33 -16.22
CA THR A 23 -1.76 -16.42 -14.98
C THR A 23 -3.25 -16.34 -15.26
N TRP A 24 -3.66 -15.42 -16.14
CA TRP A 24 -5.05 -15.31 -16.58
C TRP A 24 -5.52 -16.55 -17.35
N MET A 25 -4.69 -17.04 -18.28
CA MET A 25 -5.02 -18.23 -19.05
C MET A 25 -5.13 -19.48 -18.17
N GLU A 26 -4.33 -19.56 -17.10
CA GLU A 26 -4.34 -20.69 -16.17
C GLU A 26 -5.66 -20.91 -15.43
N LEU A 27 -6.49 -19.86 -15.30
CA LEU A 27 -7.80 -19.94 -14.65
C LEU A 27 -8.76 -20.91 -15.35
N LEU A 28 -8.68 -21.02 -16.68
CA LEU A 28 -9.53 -21.93 -17.47
C LEU A 28 -8.73 -23.01 -18.19
N PHE A 29 -7.48 -22.74 -18.54
CA PHE A 29 -6.64 -23.66 -19.29
C PHE A 29 -5.42 -24.01 -18.45
N PRO A 30 -5.27 -25.24 -17.96
CA PRO A 30 -4.18 -25.58 -17.04
C PRO A 30 -2.80 -25.50 -17.71
N ARG A 31 -1.73 -25.48 -16.92
CA ARG A 31 -0.33 -25.59 -17.40
C ARG A 31 0.09 -24.41 -18.30
N GLN A 32 -0.28 -23.18 -17.94
CA GLN A 32 0.06 -21.99 -18.72
C GLN A 32 1.30 -21.28 -18.16
N LEU A 33 1.42 -21.19 -16.83
CA LEU A 33 2.55 -20.57 -16.12
C LEU A 33 3.76 -21.50 -16.04
N ASP A 34 3.57 -22.70 -15.50
CA ASP A 34 4.64 -23.67 -15.27
C ASP A 34 4.33 -25.00 -15.97
N PRO A 35 4.44 -25.06 -17.31
CA PRO A 35 4.27 -26.30 -18.05
C PRO A 35 5.39 -27.28 -17.71
N GLY A 36 5.04 -28.40 -17.06
CA GLY A 36 6.00 -29.45 -16.72
C GLY A 36 6.72 -29.99 -17.96
N ARG A 37 7.99 -30.40 -17.80
CA ARG A 37 8.89 -30.80 -18.91
C ARG A 37 8.35 -31.95 -19.77
N VAL A 38 7.51 -32.82 -19.21
CA VAL A 38 7.02 -34.04 -19.87
C VAL A 38 5.74 -33.79 -20.68
N VAL A 39 4.79 -33.04 -20.13
CA VAL A 39 3.45 -32.87 -20.73
C VAL A 39 3.31 -31.54 -21.49
N GLY A 40 4.23 -30.59 -21.26
CA GLY A 40 4.24 -29.30 -21.94
C GLY A 40 3.05 -28.40 -21.61
N LYS A 41 2.97 -27.28 -22.32
CA LYS A 41 1.90 -26.27 -22.21
C LYS A 41 0.63 -26.81 -22.82
N TRP A 42 -0.51 -26.58 -22.17
CA TRP A 42 -1.81 -26.96 -22.74
C TRP A 42 -2.05 -26.17 -24.04
N SER A 43 -2.52 -26.87 -25.08
CA SER A 43 -2.88 -26.30 -26.38
C SER A 43 -4.24 -26.82 -26.83
N PRO A 44 -5.06 -25.99 -27.49
CA PRO A 44 -6.36 -26.41 -27.99
C PRO A 44 -6.21 -27.43 -29.13
N GLU A 45 -6.92 -28.55 -29.05
CA GLU A 45 -6.90 -29.63 -30.05
C GLU A 45 -8.09 -29.54 -31.01
N THR A 46 -9.23 -29.00 -30.55
CA THR A 46 -10.45 -28.84 -31.35
C THR A 46 -10.71 -27.38 -31.71
N ASP A 47 -11.50 -27.14 -32.76
CA ASP A 47 -11.81 -25.77 -33.18
C ASP A 47 -12.62 -25.00 -32.13
N VAL A 48 -13.51 -25.67 -31.41
CA VAL A 48 -14.23 -25.08 -30.26
C VAL A 48 -13.25 -24.65 -29.16
N GLN A 49 -12.26 -25.50 -28.84
CA GLN A 49 -11.23 -25.14 -27.86
C GLN A 49 -10.37 -23.97 -28.33
N LYS A 50 -10.04 -23.88 -29.63
CA LYS A 50 -9.30 -22.74 -30.18
C LYS A 50 -10.08 -21.44 -29.98
N VAL A 51 -11.37 -21.44 -30.34
CA VAL A 51 -12.24 -20.27 -30.16
C VAL A 51 -12.31 -19.87 -28.69
N ALA A 52 -12.58 -20.81 -27.79
CA ALA A 52 -12.62 -20.54 -26.35
C ALA A 52 -11.29 -20.00 -25.82
N TYR A 53 -10.17 -20.56 -26.26
CA TYR A 53 -8.83 -20.16 -25.84
C TYR A 53 -8.51 -18.72 -26.25
N TYR A 54 -8.74 -18.36 -27.52
CA TYR A 54 -8.48 -16.99 -27.98
C TYR A 54 -9.48 -15.98 -27.42
N LEU A 55 -10.74 -16.35 -27.25
CA LEU A 55 -11.75 -15.47 -26.67
C LEU A 55 -11.42 -15.16 -25.20
N TRP A 56 -11.07 -16.19 -24.42
CA TRP A 56 -10.60 -16.00 -23.05
C TRP A 56 -9.33 -15.16 -22.98
N GLY A 57 -8.34 -15.45 -23.84
CA GLY A 57 -7.11 -14.67 -23.90
C GLY A 57 -7.36 -13.19 -24.23
N THR A 58 -8.30 -12.92 -25.13
CA THR A 58 -8.69 -11.55 -25.53
C THR A 58 -9.41 -10.83 -24.39
N LEU A 59 -10.29 -11.52 -23.66
CA LEU A 59 -10.92 -10.98 -22.44
C LEU A 59 -9.89 -10.65 -21.35
N GLY A 60 -8.76 -11.36 -21.34
CA GLY A 60 -7.65 -11.08 -20.43
C GLY A 60 -6.83 -9.84 -20.78
N LEU A 61 -6.86 -9.36 -22.02
CA LEU A 61 -6.04 -8.21 -22.45
C LEU A 61 -6.34 -6.94 -21.65
N PRO A 62 -7.61 -6.50 -21.48
CA PRO A 62 -7.92 -5.36 -20.62
C PRO A 62 -7.44 -5.56 -19.18
N LEU A 63 -7.58 -6.77 -18.64
CA LEU A 63 -7.13 -7.08 -17.29
C LEU A 63 -5.62 -6.96 -17.17
N VAL A 64 -4.85 -7.53 -18.11
CA VAL A 64 -3.38 -7.40 -18.14
C VAL A 64 -2.96 -5.94 -18.30
N ALA A 65 -3.64 -5.18 -19.16
CA ALA A 65 -3.34 -3.76 -19.38
C ALA A 65 -3.54 -2.90 -18.12
N VAL A 66 -4.55 -3.19 -17.29
CA VAL A 66 -4.79 -2.51 -16.02
C VAL A 66 -3.86 -3.03 -14.91
N THR A 67 -3.64 -4.34 -14.87
CA THR A 67 -2.85 -5.00 -13.83
C THR A 67 -1.36 -4.71 -13.97
N TYR A 68 -0.86 -4.50 -15.19
CA TYR A 68 0.57 -4.27 -15.41
C TYR A 68 1.09 -2.97 -14.77
N PRO A 69 0.45 -1.79 -14.93
CA PRO A 69 0.82 -0.60 -14.16
C PRO A 69 0.77 -0.83 -12.66
N LEU A 70 -0.26 -1.51 -12.16
CA LEU A 70 -0.41 -1.85 -10.74
C LEU A 70 0.72 -2.77 -10.24
N LEU A 71 1.17 -3.70 -11.07
CA LEU A 71 2.31 -4.56 -10.81
C LEU A 71 3.60 -3.73 -10.68
N LEU A 72 3.81 -2.73 -11.55
CA LEU A 72 4.95 -1.81 -11.44
C LEU A 72 4.93 -1.04 -10.11
N PHE A 73 3.76 -0.57 -9.68
CA PHE A 73 3.58 0.01 -8.34
C PHE A 73 3.90 -1.01 -7.25
N GLY A 74 3.47 -2.26 -7.38
CA GLY A 74 3.82 -3.35 -6.47
C GLY A 74 5.34 -3.58 -6.38
N PHE A 75 6.05 -3.58 -7.52
CA PHE A 75 7.51 -3.69 -7.55
C PHE A 75 8.20 -2.51 -6.88
N ALA A 76 7.76 -1.28 -7.14
CA ALA A 76 8.28 -0.10 -6.48
C ALA A 76 8.03 -0.13 -4.97
N ALA A 77 6.80 -0.40 -4.55
CA ALA A 77 6.40 -0.52 -3.16
C ALA A 77 7.22 -1.60 -2.45
N ARG A 78 7.38 -2.78 -3.07
CA ARG A 78 8.24 -3.86 -2.56
C ARG A 78 9.69 -3.43 -2.42
N PHE A 79 10.24 -2.75 -3.43
CA PHE A 79 11.63 -2.28 -3.40
C PHE A 79 11.86 -1.33 -2.22
N TYR A 80 11.02 -0.31 -2.05
CA TYR A 80 11.14 0.63 -0.93
C TYR A 80 10.86 -0.05 0.41
N ALA A 81 9.82 -0.88 0.51
CA ALA A 81 9.49 -1.62 1.72
C ALA A 81 10.64 -2.55 2.14
N SER A 82 11.29 -3.24 1.20
CA SER A 82 12.43 -4.12 1.49
C SER A 82 13.62 -3.36 2.05
N ARG A 83 13.90 -2.14 1.56
CA ARG A 83 14.97 -1.29 2.08
C ARG A 83 14.67 -0.77 3.48
N VAL A 84 13.45 -0.27 3.69
CA VAL A 84 12.99 0.17 5.01
C VAL A 84 13.00 -0.99 6.00
N ASN A 85 12.53 -2.16 5.59
CA ASN A 85 12.53 -3.36 6.42
C ASN A 85 13.95 -3.85 6.74
N THR A 86 14.89 -3.78 5.78
CA THR A 86 16.30 -4.12 6.02
C THR A 86 16.93 -3.18 7.04
N ALA A 87 16.70 -1.87 6.91
CA ALA A 87 17.16 -0.88 7.87
C ALA A 87 16.55 -1.14 9.27
N ALA A 88 15.22 -1.32 9.34
CA ALA A 88 14.51 -1.63 10.57
C ALA A 88 15.00 -2.95 11.21
N THR A 89 15.31 -3.96 10.41
CA THR A 89 15.84 -5.26 10.88
C THR A 89 17.20 -5.08 11.56
N ARG A 90 18.08 -4.25 10.98
CA ARG A 90 19.41 -3.97 11.55
C ARG A 90 19.35 -3.21 12.87
N ILE A 91 18.46 -2.23 13.00
CA ILE A 91 18.37 -1.39 14.21
C ILE A 91 17.41 -1.93 15.27
N GLY A 92 16.56 -2.90 14.91
CA GLY A 92 15.55 -3.46 15.81
C GLY A 92 14.39 -2.50 16.11
N ILE A 93 13.39 -2.98 16.85
CA ILE A 93 12.23 -2.15 17.24
C ILE A 93 12.68 -0.95 18.07
N LEU A 94 13.59 -1.16 19.03
CA LEU A 94 14.16 -0.09 19.85
C LEU A 94 14.88 0.96 19.01
N GLY A 95 15.62 0.56 17.97
CA GLY A 95 16.26 1.49 17.06
C GLY A 95 15.27 2.27 16.20
N VAL A 96 14.19 1.64 15.73
CA VAL A 96 13.11 2.34 15.01
C VAL A 96 12.43 3.38 15.91
N VAL A 97 12.11 3.01 17.15
CA VAL A 97 11.53 3.93 18.13
C VAL A 97 12.50 5.08 18.42
N LEU A 98 13.77 4.80 18.67
CA LEU A 98 14.78 5.82 18.95
C LEU A 98 14.97 6.77 17.76
N VAL A 99 15.11 6.26 16.53
CA VAL A 99 15.22 7.06 15.32
C VAL A 99 13.99 7.94 15.13
N SER A 100 12.79 7.39 15.39
CA SER A 100 11.55 8.15 15.30
C SER A 100 11.50 9.27 16.34
N VAL A 101 11.82 8.97 17.61
CA VAL A 101 11.90 9.96 18.69
C VAL A 101 12.92 11.05 18.39
N VAL A 102 14.08 10.70 17.83
CA VAL A 102 15.11 11.67 17.43
C VAL A 102 14.63 12.53 16.26
N ALA A 103 14.07 11.93 15.21
CA ALA A 103 13.60 12.66 14.04
C ALA A 103 12.47 13.66 14.41
N TRP A 104 11.48 13.19 15.17
CA TRP A 104 10.40 14.05 15.65
C TRP A 104 10.86 15.03 16.74
N GLY A 105 11.79 14.64 17.59
CA GLY A 105 12.41 15.53 18.59
C GLY A 105 13.17 16.68 17.94
N LEU A 106 13.95 16.41 16.89
CA LEU A 106 14.63 17.43 16.10
C LEU A 106 13.63 18.34 15.39
N LEU A 107 12.56 17.80 14.81
CA LEU A 107 11.47 18.60 14.24
C LEU A 107 10.80 19.49 15.30
N THR A 108 10.63 18.97 16.52
CA THR A 108 10.07 19.72 17.65
C THR A 108 10.99 20.87 18.05
N VAL A 109 12.30 20.62 18.13
CA VAL A 109 13.32 21.65 18.42
C VAL A 109 13.38 22.68 17.29
N ALA A 110 13.30 22.26 16.03
CA ALA A 110 13.28 23.15 14.88
C ALA A 110 12.03 24.05 14.91
N ALA A 111 10.85 23.49 15.22
CA ALA A 111 9.63 24.27 15.41
C ALA A 111 9.80 25.27 16.57
N TRP A 112 10.35 24.84 17.70
CA TRP A 112 10.61 25.76 18.82
C TRP A 112 11.58 26.89 18.43
N ALA A 113 12.66 26.58 17.71
CA ALA A 113 13.65 27.55 17.23
C ALA A 113 13.06 28.55 16.22
N SER A 114 12.05 28.16 15.44
CA SER A 114 11.28 29.06 14.59
C SER A 114 10.23 29.92 15.33
N GLN A 115 10.30 29.98 16.68
CA GLN A 115 9.38 30.71 17.55
C GLN A 115 7.90 30.27 17.44
N PHE A 116 7.65 28.99 17.14
CA PHE A 116 6.29 28.47 17.22
C PHE A 116 5.74 28.52 18.66
N SER A 117 4.43 28.75 18.79
CA SER A 117 3.75 28.74 20.09
C SER A 117 3.89 27.39 20.82
N LEU A 118 3.73 27.37 22.15
CA LEU A 118 3.70 26.13 22.96
C LEU A 118 2.74 25.07 22.41
N ARG A 119 1.64 25.51 21.77
CA ARG A 119 0.69 24.61 21.12
C ARG A 119 1.28 23.89 19.90
N GLY A 120 2.14 24.56 19.14
CA GLY A 120 2.89 23.95 18.03
C GLY A 120 3.85 22.87 18.51
N LEU A 121 4.50 23.06 19.66
CA LEU A 121 5.37 22.04 20.27
C LEU A 121 4.58 20.78 20.67
N VAL A 122 3.43 20.97 21.34
CA VAL A 122 2.52 19.87 21.71
C VAL A 122 2.01 19.15 20.47
N ALA A 123 1.67 19.88 19.40
CA ALA A 123 1.23 19.31 18.14
C ALA A 123 2.24 18.31 17.57
N VAL A 124 3.52 18.70 17.48
CA VAL A 124 4.58 17.83 16.95
C VAL A 124 4.84 16.65 17.88
N ALA A 125 4.85 16.85 19.20
CA ALA A 125 5.08 15.77 20.16
C ALA A 125 4.00 14.68 20.10
N VAL A 126 2.71 15.07 20.11
CA VAL A 126 1.60 14.11 20.06
C VAL A 126 1.55 13.41 18.70
N ALA A 127 1.74 14.16 17.61
CA ALA A 127 1.80 13.59 16.25
C ALA A 127 2.95 12.59 16.10
N GLY A 128 4.14 12.94 16.58
CA GLY A 128 5.32 12.06 16.56
C GLY A 128 5.11 10.80 17.39
N GLY A 129 4.45 10.90 18.56
CA GLY A 129 4.09 9.74 19.37
C GLY A 129 3.18 8.75 18.63
N VAL A 130 2.13 9.26 17.98
CA VAL A 130 1.22 8.44 17.16
C VAL A 130 1.97 7.80 15.98
N ALA A 131 2.81 8.56 15.28
CA ALA A 131 3.65 8.06 14.19
C ALA A 131 4.55 6.90 14.67
N THR A 132 5.18 7.08 15.83
CA THR A 132 6.13 6.12 16.42
C THR A 132 5.43 4.81 16.78
N VAL A 133 4.28 4.88 17.45
CA VAL A 133 3.51 3.69 17.84
C VAL A 133 3.04 2.93 16.59
N ALA A 134 2.48 3.64 15.61
CA ALA A 134 2.03 3.02 14.36
C ALA A 134 3.19 2.38 13.57
N ALA A 135 4.34 3.04 13.50
CA ALA A 135 5.55 2.50 12.86
C ALA A 135 6.09 1.26 13.60
N ALA A 136 6.10 1.28 14.93
CA ALA A 136 6.50 0.14 15.73
C ALA A 136 5.57 -1.07 15.50
N LEU A 137 4.25 -0.85 15.48
CA LEU A 137 3.27 -1.88 15.15
C LEU A 137 3.49 -2.43 13.73
N ALA A 138 3.73 -1.57 12.75
CA ALA A 138 4.03 -1.99 11.38
C ALA A 138 5.24 -2.95 11.33
N VAL A 139 6.31 -2.64 12.07
CA VAL A 139 7.51 -3.48 12.17
C VAL A 139 7.24 -4.78 12.92
N VAL A 140 6.42 -4.75 13.98
CA VAL A 140 6.05 -5.98 14.71
C VAL A 140 5.26 -6.90 13.80
N PHE A 141 4.22 -6.40 13.13
CA PHE A 141 3.38 -7.22 12.26
C PHE A 141 4.09 -7.70 10.99
N SER A 142 5.10 -6.97 10.50
CA SER A 142 5.93 -7.45 9.39
C SER A 142 6.89 -8.57 9.80
N ARG A 143 7.16 -8.77 11.10
CA ARG A 143 8.07 -9.80 11.62
C ARG A 143 7.37 -11.01 12.20
N VAL A 144 6.26 -10.79 12.91
CA VAL A 144 5.58 -11.85 13.68
C VAL A 144 4.75 -12.78 12.77
N GLY A 145 4.37 -12.32 11.58
CA GLY A 145 3.48 -13.10 10.72
C GLY A 145 3.91 -13.14 9.26
N GLY A 146 3.41 -14.16 8.55
CA GLY A 146 3.62 -14.36 7.12
C GLY A 146 2.93 -13.28 6.27
N ARG A 147 2.81 -13.58 4.97
CA ARG A 147 2.28 -12.64 3.97
C ARG A 147 0.92 -12.03 4.36
N VAL A 148 0.02 -12.83 4.92
CA VAL A 148 -1.33 -12.39 5.35
C VAL A 148 -1.26 -11.36 6.47
N THR A 149 -0.47 -11.60 7.52
CA THR A 149 -0.34 -10.66 8.66
C THR A 149 0.24 -9.33 8.21
N SER A 150 1.18 -9.36 7.28
CA SER A 150 1.75 -8.15 6.70
C SER A 150 0.69 -7.33 5.96
N VAL A 151 -0.10 -7.97 5.07
CA VAL A 151 -1.19 -7.32 4.32
C VAL A 151 -2.26 -6.76 5.26
N VAL A 152 -2.71 -7.56 6.23
CA VAL A 152 -3.85 -7.20 7.09
C VAL A 152 -3.49 -6.14 8.13
N PHE A 153 -2.27 -6.16 8.68
CA PHE A 153 -1.90 -5.31 9.81
C PHE A 153 -0.69 -4.41 9.55
N ALA A 154 0.39 -4.94 8.96
CA ALA A 154 1.62 -4.17 8.82
C ALA A 154 1.48 -2.98 7.85
N TYR A 155 0.91 -3.20 6.66
CA TYR A 155 0.71 -2.11 5.70
C TYR A 155 -0.29 -1.05 6.19
N PRO A 156 -1.46 -1.40 6.77
CA PRO A 156 -2.34 -0.42 7.41
C PRO A 156 -1.68 0.41 8.51
N ALA A 157 -0.91 -0.24 9.39
CA ALA A 157 -0.16 0.45 10.44
C ALA A 157 0.91 1.39 9.84
N GLY A 158 1.60 0.96 8.77
CA GLY A 158 2.55 1.81 8.04
C GLY A 158 1.89 3.04 7.40
N MET A 159 0.72 2.86 6.78
CA MET A 159 -0.04 3.98 6.21
C MET A 159 -0.53 4.93 7.30
N THR A 160 -0.94 4.39 8.46
CA THR A 160 -1.32 5.21 9.62
C THR A 160 -0.12 6.02 10.14
N ALA A 161 1.07 5.40 10.23
CA ALA A 161 2.29 6.09 10.63
C ALA A 161 2.65 7.25 9.70
N PHE A 162 2.27 7.15 8.41
CA PHE A 162 2.55 8.16 7.41
C PHE A 162 1.49 9.28 7.38
N PHE A 163 0.20 8.95 7.37
CA PHE A 163 -0.88 9.92 7.14
C PHE A 163 -1.45 10.56 8.41
N LEU A 164 -1.44 9.83 9.53
CA LEU A 164 -2.09 10.29 10.76
C LEU A 164 -1.36 11.46 11.46
N PRO A 165 -0.02 11.58 11.45
CA PRO A 165 0.68 12.62 12.21
C PRO A 165 0.26 14.06 11.85
N PRO A 166 0.16 14.48 10.57
CA PRO A 166 -0.31 15.82 10.23
C PRO A 166 -1.73 16.14 10.75
N VAL A 167 -2.63 15.14 10.73
CA VAL A 167 -4.02 15.28 11.18
C VAL A 167 -4.09 15.43 12.69
N VAL A 168 -3.28 14.66 13.42
CA VAL A 168 -3.16 14.76 14.88
C VAL A 168 -2.54 16.10 15.27
N ALA A 169 -1.50 16.56 14.55
CA ALA A 169 -0.90 17.87 14.79
C ALA A 169 -1.90 19.03 14.60
N ALA A 170 -2.78 18.92 13.60
CA ALA A 170 -3.83 19.90 13.32
C ALA A 170 -4.84 20.06 14.47
N LEU A 171 -5.02 19.06 15.34
CA LEU A 171 -5.87 19.20 16.53
C LEU A 171 -5.33 20.21 17.54
N TYR A 172 -4.02 20.45 17.52
CA TYR A 172 -3.34 21.32 18.47
C TYR A 172 -2.84 22.62 17.84
N SER A 173 -2.80 22.73 16.51
CA SER A 173 -2.30 23.89 15.78
C SER A 173 -3.36 24.47 14.83
N PRO A 174 -3.88 25.70 15.10
CA PRO A 174 -4.84 26.36 14.22
C PRO A 174 -4.33 26.52 12.78
N ALA A 175 -3.06 26.90 12.60
CA ALA A 175 -2.47 27.05 11.27
C ALA A 175 -2.47 25.74 10.46
N LEU A 176 -2.30 24.60 11.13
CA LEU A 176 -2.42 23.29 10.48
C LEU A 176 -3.89 22.91 10.28
N ALA A 177 -4.79 23.23 11.22
CA ALA A 177 -6.22 22.99 11.08
C ALA A 177 -6.81 23.69 9.84
N ASP A 178 -6.43 24.95 9.61
CA ASP A 178 -6.94 25.78 8.50
C ASP A 178 -6.58 25.21 7.12
N VAL A 179 -5.54 24.38 7.04
CA VAL A 179 -5.16 23.69 5.81
C VAL A 179 -5.65 22.24 5.84
N VAL A 180 -5.30 21.48 6.87
CA VAL A 180 -5.53 20.03 6.95
C VAL A 180 -7.01 19.72 7.08
N PHE A 181 -7.76 20.36 7.99
CA PHE A 181 -9.18 20.04 8.18
C PHE A 181 -10.06 20.56 7.06
N VAL A 182 -9.74 21.72 6.48
CA VAL A 182 -10.46 22.23 5.31
C VAL A 182 -10.34 21.27 4.13
N ASN A 183 -9.11 20.86 3.78
CA ASN A 183 -8.90 19.89 2.71
C ASN A 183 -9.48 18.51 3.05
N SER A 184 -9.40 18.08 4.32
CA SER A 184 -9.98 16.82 4.78
C SER A 184 -11.50 16.82 4.66
N TYR A 185 -12.16 17.95 4.95
CA TYR A 185 -13.60 18.08 4.80
C TYR A 185 -14.01 18.00 3.33
N THR A 186 -13.30 18.69 2.44
CA THR A 186 -13.53 18.60 0.98
C THR A 186 -13.37 17.16 0.49
N LEU A 187 -12.32 16.46 0.92
CA LEU A 187 -12.12 15.04 0.60
C LEU A 187 -13.26 14.17 1.15
N ALA A 188 -13.71 14.40 2.37
CA ALA A 188 -14.78 13.65 3.00
C ALA A 188 -16.09 13.79 2.22
N VAL A 189 -16.46 15.03 1.85
CA VAL A 189 -17.64 15.31 1.04
C VAL A 189 -17.53 14.61 -0.31
N TRP A 190 -16.38 14.74 -0.99
CA TRP A 190 -16.17 14.07 -2.27
C TRP A 190 -16.30 12.54 -2.15
N LEU A 191 -15.74 11.94 -1.09
CA LEU A 191 -15.80 10.50 -0.86
C LEU A 191 -17.25 10.04 -0.60
N LEU A 192 -18.00 10.80 0.20
CA LEU A 192 -19.41 10.54 0.48
C LEU A 192 -20.26 10.64 -0.78
N ASP A 193 -19.99 11.63 -1.63
CA ASP A 193 -20.83 11.89 -2.82
C ASP A 193 -20.51 10.93 -3.98
N ASN A 194 -19.28 10.44 -4.10
CA ASN A 194 -18.85 9.65 -5.26
C ASN A 194 -18.64 8.16 -4.94
N VAL A 195 -17.96 7.85 -3.83
CA VAL A 195 -17.51 6.49 -3.54
C VAL A 195 -18.48 5.79 -2.59
N LEU A 196 -18.98 6.50 -1.57
CA LEU A 196 -19.85 5.96 -0.52
C LEU A 196 -21.33 6.29 -0.74
N SER A 197 -21.69 6.88 -1.88
CA SER A 197 -23.10 7.16 -2.24
C SER A 197 -23.88 5.88 -2.58
N VAL A 198 -23.20 4.75 -2.76
CA VAL A 198 -23.82 3.46 -3.03
C VAL A 198 -24.34 2.84 -1.74
N GLY A 199 -25.62 2.43 -1.74
CA GLY A 199 -26.21 1.66 -0.64
C GLY A 199 -26.54 2.48 0.61
N GLY A 200 -26.61 3.81 0.52
CA GLY A 200 -27.03 4.70 1.63
C GLY A 200 -25.99 4.87 2.75
N ILE A 201 -24.74 4.46 2.50
CA ILE A 201 -23.63 4.60 3.45
C ILE A 201 -23.35 6.09 3.72
N ASP A 202 -23.43 6.93 2.70
CA ASP A 202 -23.32 8.38 2.78
C ASP A 202 -24.33 8.99 3.77
N GLN A 203 -25.60 8.63 3.67
CA GLN A 203 -26.67 9.12 4.55
C GLN A 203 -26.48 8.60 5.98
N ALA A 204 -26.07 7.35 6.14
CA ALA A 204 -25.77 6.77 7.45
C ALA A 204 -24.59 7.48 8.13
N LEU A 205 -23.52 7.82 7.40
CA LEU A 205 -22.40 8.58 7.97
C LEU A 205 -22.79 10.02 8.29
N ARG A 206 -23.47 10.71 7.37
CA ARG A 206 -23.90 12.12 7.55
C ARG A 206 -24.89 12.31 8.69
N SER A 207 -25.75 11.32 8.96
CA SER A 207 -26.74 11.38 10.05
C SER A 207 -26.18 11.05 11.43
N ARG A 208 -25.07 10.31 11.49
CA ARG A 208 -24.52 9.79 12.76
C ARG A 208 -23.21 10.43 13.18
N PHE A 209 -22.48 11.07 12.26
CA PHE A 209 -21.14 11.59 12.52
C PHE A 209 -20.98 13.03 12.06
N GLU A 210 -20.54 13.89 12.97
CA GLU A 210 -20.04 15.23 12.65
C GLU A 210 -18.52 15.21 12.51
N LEU A 211 -17.99 15.71 11.39
CA LEU A 211 -16.56 15.84 11.15
C LEU A 211 -15.97 17.01 11.96
N ARG A 212 -15.63 16.73 13.22
CA ARG A 212 -14.99 17.67 14.14
C ARG A 212 -13.88 17.01 14.96
N GLY A 213 -12.77 17.71 15.11
CA GLY A 213 -11.64 17.30 15.95
C GLY A 213 -11.21 15.85 15.69
N VAL A 214 -11.33 14.98 16.69
CA VAL A 214 -10.92 13.57 16.65
C VAL A 214 -11.62 12.79 15.52
N ALA A 215 -12.80 13.20 15.07
CA ALA A 215 -13.47 12.56 13.93
C ALA A 215 -12.61 12.62 12.65
N TYR A 216 -11.80 13.67 12.44
CA TYR A 216 -10.84 13.72 11.33
C TYR A 216 -9.77 12.64 11.46
N VAL A 217 -9.30 12.36 12.67
CA VAL A 217 -8.32 11.30 12.94
C VAL A 217 -8.92 9.93 12.63
N LEU A 218 -10.15 9.67 13.07
CA LEU A 218 -10.85 8.42 12.78
C LEU A 218 -11.12 8.24 11.30
N MET A 219 -11.50 9.30 10.59
CA MET A 219 -11.67 9.28 9.14
C MET A 219 -10.37 8.91 8.43
N TRP A 220 -9.27 9.61 8.75
CA TRP A 220 -7.97 9.33 8.13
C TRP A 220 -7.41 7.95 8.49
N PHE A 221 -7.66 7.47 9.71
CA PHE A 221 -7.38 6.08 10.07
C PHE A 221 -8.21 5.10 9.21
N GLY A 222 -9.51 5.36 9.06
CA GLY A 222 -10.41 4.59 8.21
C GLY A 222 -10.04 4.61 6.72
N ILE A 223 -9.36 5.66 6.24
CA ILE A 223 -8.81 5.74 4.87
C ILE A 223 -7.46 5.01 4.78
N ALA A 224 -6.60 5.15 5.78
CA ALA A 224 -5.26 4.56 5.80
C ALA A 224 -5.32 3.02 5.78
N VAL A 225 -6.34 2.42 6.39
CA VAL A 225 -6.51 0.96 6.44
C VAL A 225 -6.74 0.36 5.04
N PRO A 226 -7.77 0.75 4.25
CA PRO A 226 -7.94 0.32 2.87
C PRO A 226 -6.74 0.61 1.97
N LEU A 227 -6.08 1.76 2.13
CA LEU A 227 -4.87 2.07 1.36
C LEU A 227 -3.73 1.13 1.72
N GLY A 228 -3.59 0.77 3.00
CA GLY A 228 -2.64 -0.24 3.44
C GLY A 228 -2.90 -1.60 2.82
N TRP A 229 -4.17 -2.03 2.77
CA TRP A 229 -4.54 -3.26 2.08
C TRP A 229 -4.24 -3.20 0.58
N LEU A 230 -4.53 -2.09 -0.08
CA LEU A 230 -4.20 -1.89 -1.49
C LEU A 230 -2.70 -2.07 -1.73
N VAL A 231 -1.85 -1.38 -0.97
CA VAL A 231 -0.39 -1.51 -1.09
C VAL A 231 0.06 -2.94 -0.79
N GLY A 232 -0.48 -3.56 0.26
CA GLY A 232 -0.17 -4.94 0.62
C GLY A 232 -0.51 -5.91 -0.50
N LEU A 233 -1.71 -5.80 -1.08
CA LEU A 233 -2.14 -6.62 -2.22
C LEU A 233 -1.22 -6.44 -3.43
N LEU A 234 -0.86 -5.21 -3.78
CA LEU A 234 0.07 -4.93 -4.88
C LEU A 234 1.44 -5.57 -4.66
N VAL A 235 1.97 -5.52 -3.43
CA VAL A 235 3.24 -6.20 -3.11
C VAL A 235 3.10 -7.71 -3.19
N THR A 236 2.00 -8.29 -2.70
CA THR A 236 1.79 -9.74 -2.81
C THR A 236 1.63 -10.21 -4.26
N LEU A 237 0.99 -9.40 -5.11
CA LEU A 237 0.87 -9.65 -6.55
C LEU A 237 2.25 -9.62 -7.22
N ALA A 238 3.07 -8.63 -6.88
CA ALA A 238 4.46 -8.55 -7.32
C ALA A 238 5.29 -9.78 -6.90
N ASP A 239 5.08 -10.30 -5.69
CA ASP A 239 5.76 -11.51 -5.22
C ASP A 239 5.33 -12.77 -5.98
N VAL A 240 4.07 -12.87 -6.40
CA VAL A 240 3.57 -14.00 -7.21
C VAL A 240 4.20 -13.96 -8.60
N ILE A 241 4.26 -12.78 -9.23
CA ILE A 241 4.72 -12.61 -10.61
C ILE A 241 6.24 -12.57 -10.72
N ARG A 242 6.96 -12.14 -9.69
CA ARG A 242 8.42 -12.32 -9.63
C ARG A 242 8.81 -12.75 -8.22
N PRO A 243 8.78 -14.07 -7.93
CA PRO A 243 9.26 -14.56 -6.65
C PRO A 243 10.75 -14.29 -6.57
N THR A 244 11.16 -13.61 -5.50
CA THR A 244 12.56 -13.51 -5.14
C THR A 244 12.83 -14.63 -4.16
N SER A 245 13.91 -15.38 -4.35
CA SER A 245 14.39 -16.32 -3.34
C SER A 245 14.72 -15.51 -2.09
N SER A 246 13.91 -15.67 -1.05
CA SER A 246 14.20 -15.24 0.31
C SER A 246 15.37 -16.03 0.87
#